data_AF-A0A7S3RDQ2-F1
#
_entry.id   AF-A0A7S3RDQ2-F1
#
_cell.length_a   1.000
_cell.length_b   1.000
_cell.length_c   1.000
_cell.angle_alpha   90.00
_cell.angle_beta   90.00
_cell.angle_gamma   90.00
#
_symmetry.space_group_name_H-M   'P 1'
#
loop_
_entity.id
_entity.type
_entity.pdbx_description
1 polymer ?
#
loop_
_entity_poly.entity_id
_entity_poly.type
_entity_poly.pdbx_seq_one_letter_code
_entity_poly.pdbx_strand_id
1 'polypeptide(L)'
;ATALVTALAREGQKAKKRKHDISGVGSFALQSEHALDSQLFNRFMVQLLQRKKEDLYRSKGVLCFEGEGDAKYIFQGVHEQIQFEQSNTKWVEGEPRVSKVVFIGRDLDREEIEAAFRTCIVHAQTAHPH
;
A
#
# COMPACT_ATOMS: atom_id res chain seq x y z
N ALA A 1 -34.31 -17.69 6.91
CA ALA A 1 -33.25 -16.80 7.41
C ALA A 1 -32.37 -17.57 8.39
N THR A 2 -31.26 -18.15 7.92
CA THR A 2 -30.11 -18.50 8.78
C THR A 2 -28.89 -18.61 7.88
N ALA A 3 -27.95 -17.69 8.06
CA ALA A 3 -26.72 -17.58 7.30
C ALA A 3 -25.80 -18.76 7.61
N LEU A 4 -25.39 -19.50 6.58
CA LEU A 4 -24.24 -20.39 6.63
C LEU A 4 -23.17 -19.81 5.70
N VAL A 5 -22.47 -18.79 6.17
CA VAL A 5 -21.26 -18.28 5.51
C VAL A 5 -20.08 -18.83 6.31
N THR A 6 -19.57 -19.98 5.88
CA THR A 6 -18.29 -20.53 6.31
C THR A 6 -17.59 -21.02 5.06
N ALA A 7 -16.71 -20.19 4.51
CA ALA A 7 -15.75 -20.47 3.43
C ALA A 7 -15.29 -19.10 2.88
N LEU A 8 -14.03 -18.66 2.82
CA LEU A 8 -12.73 -19.29 2.97
C LEU A 8 -11.75 -18.17 3.37
N ALA A 9 -11.23 -18.21 4.59
CA ALA A 9 -9.95 -17.60 4.90
C ALA A 9 -8.87 -18.63 4.54
N ARG A 10 -8.21 -18.40 3.41
CA ARG A 10 -6.97 -19.01 2.85
C ARG A 10 -7.00 -18.53 1.38
N GLU A 11 -6.00 -17.86 0.84
CA GLU A 11 -4.71 -18.44 0.54
C GLU A 11 -3.61 -17.36 0.38
N GLY A 12 -2.49 -17.56 1.08
CA GLY A 12 -1.17 -17.47 0.48
C GLY A 12 -0.64 -16.09 0.11
N GLN A 13 0.04 -15.44 1.06
CA GLN A 13 1.20 -14.62 0.72
C GLN A 13 2.31 -15.52 0.14
N LYS A 14 2.20 -15.87 -1.14
CA LYS A 14 3.36 -16.29 -1.95
C LYS A 14 3.96 -15.03 -2.53
N ALA A 15 4.99 -14.51 -1.88
CA ALA A 15 5.95 -13.60 -2.50
C ALA A 15 6.64 -14.35 -3.65
N LYS A 16 5.98 -14.40 -4.82
CA LYS A 16 6.52 -14.98 -6.03
C LYS A 16 7.72 -14.12 -6.44
N LYS A 17 8.94 -14.58 -6.14
CA LYS A 17 10.18 -14.02 -6.71
C LYS A 17 10.06 -14.08 -8.23
N ARG A 18 9.65 -12.97 -8.86
CA ARG A 18 9.75 -12.80 -10.31
C ARG A 18 11.15 -12.29 -10.59
N LYS A 19 12.03 -13.21 -11.01
CA LYS A 19 13.26 -12.84 -11.72
C LYS A 19 12.83 -12.14 -13.01
N HIS A 20 13.00 -10.82 -13.09
CA HIS A 20 12.96 -10.10 -14.36
C HIS A 20 14.32 -9.45 -14.56
N ASP A 21 15.19 -10.16 -15.27
CA ASP A 21 16.41 -9.62 -15.84
C ASP A 21 16.09 -9.18 -17.26
N ILE A 22 15.85 -7.87 -17.43
CA ILE A 22 16.19 -7.09 -18.62
C ILE A 22 16.38 -5.64 -18.11
N SER A 23 17.62 -5.18 -17.93
CA SER A 23 18.04 -3.80 -17.53
C SER A 23 18.14 -3.40 -16.04
N GLY A 24 18.04 -4.32 -15.07
CA GLY A 24 18.19 -3.97 -13.63
C GLY A 24 16.98 -3.22 -13.02
N VAL A 25 15.91 -3.06 -13.79
CA VAL A 25 14.65 -2.45 -13.33
C VAL A 25 13.70 -3.55 -12.87
N GLY A 26 13.33 -3.49 -11.59
CA GLY A 26 12.40 -4.41 -10.95
C GLY A 26 11.05 -3.77 -10.63
N SER A 27 10.11 -4.60 -10.20
CA SER A 27 8.90 -4.13 -9.53
C SER A 27 8.51 -5.06 -8.39
N PHE A 28 7.93 -4.49 -7.35
CA PHE A 28 7.35 -5.24 -6.25
C PHE A 28 6.10 -4.53 -5.74
N ALA A 29 5.25 -5.31 -5.07
CA ALA A 29 4.02 -4.81 -4.48
C ALA A 29 4.02 -5.07 -2.97
N LEU A 30 3.55 -4.08 -2.22
CA LEU A 30 3.27 -4.17 -0.80
C LEU A 30 1.76 -4.14 -0.59
N GLN A 31 1.28 -4.89 0.40
CA GLN A 31 -0.14 -5.02 0.69
C GLN A 31 -0.38 -5.02 2.20
N SER A 32 -1.53 -4.46 2.60
CA SER A 32 -2.03 -4.50 3.97
C SER A 32 -3.54 -4.71 3.95
N GLU A 33 -4.02 -5.67 4.74
CA GLU A 33 -5.45 -5.89 5.00
C GLU A 33 -5.99 -4.95 6.10
N HIS A 34 -5.09 -4.25 6.79
CA HIS A 34 -5.42 -3.25 7.78
C HIS A 34 -5.34 -1.84 7.19
N ALA A 35 -6.16 -0.94 7.73
CA ALA A 35 -6.14 0.47 7.40
C ALA A 35 -4.77 1.08 7.70
N LEU A 36 -4.40 2.10 6.94
CA LEU A 36 -3.17 2.85 7.12
C LEU A 36 -3.46 4.17 7.83
N ASP A 37 -2.47 4.70 8.53
CA ASP A 37 -2.47 6.07 9.01
C ASP A 37 -2.03 6.99 7.84
N SER A 38 -2.87 7.97 7.51
CA SER A 38 -2.62 8.87 6.37
C SER A 38 -1.39 9.76 6.56
N GLN A 39 -1.11 10.18 7.81
CA GLN A 39 0.04 11.02 8.13
C GLN A 39 1.35 10.23 8.08
N LEU A 40 1.36 9.02 8.62
CA LEU A 40 2.51 8.11 8.56
C LEU A 40 2.80 7.72 7.11
N PHE A 41 1.76 7.38 6.34
CA PHE A 41 1.93 7.04 4.93
C PHE A 41 2.47 8.21 4.11
N ASN A 42 1.97 9.43 4.32
CA ASN A 42 2.49 10.62 3.64
C ASN A 42 3.96 10.87 3.97
N ARG A 43 4.35 10.78 5.26
CA ARG A 43 5.76 10.91 5.68
C ARG A 43 6.64 9.84 5.05
N PHE A 44 6.19 8.59 5.03
CA PHE A 44 6.88 7.49 4.37
C PHE A 44 7.13 7.78 2.88
N MET A 45 6.10 8.21 2.15
CA MET A 45 6.23 8.51 0.71
C MET A 45 7.19 9.67 0.44
N VAL A 46 7.15 10.74 1.25
CA VAL A 46 8.09 11.87 1.14
C VAL A 46 9.52 11.40 1.36
N GLN A 47 9.78 10.60 2.40
CA GLN A 47 11.12 10.08 2.67
C GLN A 47 11.61 9.13 1.59
N LEU A 48 10.74 8.27 1.05
CA LEU A 48 11.06 7.36 -0.03
C LEU A 48 11.46 8.13 -1.29
N LEU A 49 10.68 9.15 -1.67
CA LEU A 49 11.02 10.00 -2.81
C LEU A 49 12.34 10.75 -2.61
N GLN A 50 12.57 11.34 -1.44
CA GLN A 50 13.81 12.06 -1.18
C GLN A 50 15.06 11.17 -1.33
N ARG A 51 14.96 9.90 -0.92
CA ARG A 51 16.07 8.95 -0.95
C ARG A 51 16.24 8.22 -2.27
N LYS A 52 15.14 7.94 -2.98
CA LYS A 52 15.10 7.01 -4.12
C LYS A 52 14.46 7.60 -5.38
N LYS A 53 14.29 8.93 -5.49
CA LYS A 53 13.65 9.56 -6.67
C LYS A 53 14.25 9.17 -8.02
N GLU A 54 15.58 9.02 -8.09
CA GLU A 54 16.29 8.71 -9.34
C GLU A 54 16.10 7.24 -9.76
N ASP A 55 15.79 6.40 -8.77
CA ASP A 55 15.65 4.96 -8.92
C ASP A 55 14.19 4.52 -8.97
N LEU A 56 13.25 5.35 -8.46
CA LEU A 56 11.81 5.12 -8.46
C LEU A 56 11.17 5.75 -9.69
N TYR A 57 10.83 4.92 -10.67
CA TYR A 57 10.27 5.38 -11.95
C TYR A 57 8.76 5.58 -11.89
N ARG A 58 8.08 4.66 -11.21
CA ARG A 58 6.63 4.71 -11.06
C ARG A 58 6.20 4.08 -9.74
N SER A 59 5.25 4.74 -9.08
CA SER A 59 4.52 4.17 -7.96
C SER A 59 3.03 4.30 -8.20
N LYS A 60 2.26 3.28 -7.84
CA LYS A 60 0.79 3.36 -7.84
C LYS A 60 0.27 2.69 -6.60
N GLY A 61 -0.74 3.25 -5.98
CA GLY A 61 -1.41 2.57 -4.89
C GLY A 61 -2.88 2.87 -4.78
N VAL A 62 -3.58 1.91 -4.20
CA VAL A 62 -4.94 2.01 -3.69
C VAL A 62 -4.82 1.86 -2.18
N LEU A 63 -5.38 2.79 -1.42
CA LEU A 63 -5.19 2.88 0.02
C LEU A 63 -6.54 2.97 0.72
N CYS A 64 -6.60 2.29 1.86
CA CYS A 64 -7.63 2.44 2.87
C CYS A 64 -6.98 3.13 4.07
N PHE A 65 -7.52 4.28 4.47
CA PHE A 65 -7.06 4.98 5.67
C PHE A 65 -8.02 4.79 6.84
N GLU A 66 -7.48 4.87 8.04
CA GLU A 66 -8.29 4.91 9.26
C GLU A 66 -9.12 6.20 9.31
N GLY A 67 -10.36 6.10 9.80
CA GLY A 67 -11.26 7.25 9.93
C GLY A 67 -12.01 7.66 8.66
N GLU A 68 -11.66 7.11 7.49
CA GLU A 68 -12.21 7.54 6.19
C GLU A 68 -13.40 6.71 5.67
N GLY A 69 -14.00 5.87 6.51
CA GLY A 69 -15.21 5.13 6.16
C GLY A 69 -15.03 4.21 4.94
N ASP A 70 -15.85 4.40 3.90
CA ASP A 70 -15.81 3.64 2.64
C ASP A 70 -14.99 4.33 1.53
N ALA A 71 -14.34 5.45 1.83
CA ALA A 71 -13.52 6.16 0.87
C ALA A 71 -12.30 5.32 0.43
N LYS A 72 -12.06 5.30 -0.88
CA LYS A 72 -10.92 4.66 -1.49
C LYS A 72 -9.98 5.77 -1.94
N TYR A 73 -8.73 5.71 -1.55
CA TYR A 73 -7.72 6.66 -2.01
C TYR A 73 -6.85 6.02 -3.06
N ILE A 74 -6.49 6.79 -4.07
CA ILE A 74 -5.53 6.36 -5.06
C ILE A 74 -4.39 7.36 -5.11
N PHE A 75 -3.20 6.84 -5.36
CA PHE A 75 -2.08 7.70 -5.69
C PHE A 75 -1.32 7.14 -6.86
N GLN A 76 -0.75 8.04 -7.64
CA GLN A 76 0.15 7.73 -8.72
C GLN A 76 1.34 8.68 -8.71
N GLY A 77 2.52 8.08 -8.65
CA GLY A 77 3.80 8.76 -8.77
C GLY A 77 4.44 8.42 -10.11
N VAL A 78 4.86 9.44 -10.85
CA VAL A 78 5.72 9.31 -12.04
C VAL A 78 6.89 10.25 -11.84
N HIS A 79 8.09 9.69 -11.67
CA HIS A 79 9.28 10.45 -11.29
C HIS A 79 9.04 11.29 -10.03
N GLU A 80 9.07 12.62 -10.13
CA GLU A 80 8.93 13.54 -8.99
C GLU A 80 7.49 13.99 -8.71
N GLN A 81 6.54 13.68 -9.61
CA GLN A 81 5.15 14.09 -9.43
C GLN A 81 4.33 12.97 -8.79
N ILE A 82 3.87 13.21 -7.56
CA ILE A 82 2.83 12.39 -6.91
C ILE A 82 1.50 13.11 -7.00
N GLN A 83 0.50 12.40 -7.53
CA GLN A 83 -0.91 12.77 -7.42
C GLN A 83 -1.53 11.88 -6.38
N PHE A 84 -2.14 12.49 -5.37
CA PHE A 84 -2.85 11.83 -4.30
C PHE A 84 -4.29 12.35 -4.30
N GLU A 85 -5.26 11.47 -4.52
CA GLU A 85 -6.66 11.86 -4.63
C GLU A 85 -7.60 10.80 -4.06
N GLN A 86 -8.78 11.24 -3.64
CA GLN A 86 -9.88 10.33 -3.35
C GLN A 86 -10.38 9.76 -4.68
N SER A 87 -10.53 8.45 -4.75
CA SER A 87 -11.09 7.78 -5.91
C SER A 87 -12.56 8.16 -6.09
N ASN A 88 -12.98 8.26 -7.34
CA ASN A 88 -14.39 8.39 -7.71
C ASN A 88 -15.22 7.14 -7.33
N THR A 89 -14.53 6.03 -7.01
CA THR A 89 -15.15 4.79 -6.56
C THR A 89 -14.93 4.60 -5.08
N LYS A 90 -15.92 4.03 -4.38
CA LYS A 90 -15.81 3.67 -2.97
C LYS A 90 -15.57 2.17 -2.82
N TRP A 91 -15.21 1.75 -1.61
CA TRP A 91 -15.23 0.33 -1.26
C TRP A 91 -16.68 -0.15 -1.18
N VAL A 92 -16.99 -1.26 -1.84
CA VAL A 92 -18.34 -1.84 -1.78
C VAL A 92 -18.52 -2.56 -0.44
N GLU A 93 -19.76 -2.62 0.06
CA GLU A 93 -20.08 -3.40 1.24
C GLU A 93 -19.71 -4.88 1.03
N GLY A 94 -18.92 -5.43 1.95
CA GLY A 94 -18.38 -6.80 1.84
C GLY A 94 -17.11 -6.96 1.00
N GLU A 95 -16.63 -5.90 0.32
CA GLU A 95 -15.34 -5.92 -0.38
C GLU A 95 -14.18 -5.86 0.65
N PRO A 96 -13.16 -6.73 0.54
CA PRO A 96 -12.00 -6.66 1.42
C PRO A 96 -11.21 -5.37 1.15
N ARG A 97 -11.09 -4.53 2.18
CA ARG A 97 -10.39 -3.24 2.11
C ARG A 97 -8.89 -3.43 2.21
N VAL A 98 -8.28 -3.82 1.10
CA VAL A 98 -6.84 -4.08 1.03
C VAL A 98 -6.13 -2.88 0.43
N SER A 99 -5.26 -2.27 1.23
CA SER A 99 -4.28 -1.31 0.73
C SER A 99 -3.24 -2.05 -0.09
N LYS A 100 -2.97 -1.59 -1.31
CA LYS A 100 -1.96 -2.16 -2.21
C LYS A 100 -1.16 -1.04 -2.84
N VAL A 101 0.16 -1.16 -2.76
CA VAL A 101 1.11 -0.25 -3.39
C VAL A 101 2.05 -1.04 -4.28
N VAL A 102 2.31 -0.53 -5.48
CA VAL A 102 3.26 -1.09 -6.45
C VAL A 102 4.34 -0.07 -6.71
N PHE A 103 5.59 -0.50 -6.58
CA PHE A 103 6.77 0.28 -6.90
C PHE A 103 7.48 -0.34 -8.10
N ILE A 104 7.95 0.51 -9.01
CA ILE A 104 8.72 0.14 -10.20
C ILE A 104 9.95 1.02 -10.23
N GLY A 105 11.12 0.40 -10.28
CA GLY A 105 12.39 1.09 -10.18
C GLY A 105 13.58 0.13 -10.20
N ARG A 106 14.78 0.67 -10.14
CA ARG A 106 16.04 -0.08 -10.04
C ARG A 106 16.60 0.05 -8.63
N ASP A 107 17.41 -0.92 -8.18
CA ASP A 107 18.15 -0.82 -6.90
C ASP A 107 17.27 -0.45 -5.67
N LEU A 108 15.98 -0.82 -5.73
CA LEU A 108 15.03 -0.60 -4.65
C LEU A 108 15.13 -1.75 -3.65
N ASP A 109 15.49 -1.41 -2.40
CA ASP A 109 15.51 -2.38 -1.31
C ASP A 109 14.07 -2.65 -0.87
N ARG A 110 13.54 -3.80 -1.30
CA ARG A 110 12.19 -4.21 -0.94
C ARG A 110 12.04 -4.36 0.58
N GLU A 111 13.02 -4.91 1.28
CA GLU A 111 12.88 -5.22 2.70
C GLU A 111 12.85 -3.92 3.52
N GLU A 112 13.71 -2.95 3.18
CA GLU A 112 13.69 -1.61 3.76
C GLU A 112 12.34 -0.91 3.54
N ILE A 113 11.86 -0.91 2.29
CA ILE A 113 10.60 -0.23 1.92
C ILE A 113 9.40 -0.94 2.55
N GLU A 114 9.42 -2.27 2.62
CA GLU A 114 8.38 -3.06 3.27
C GLU A 114 8.35 -2.83 4.79
N ALA A 115 9.51 -2.73 5.44
CA ALA A 115 9.60 -2.41 6.86
C ALA A 115 9.04 -1.01 7.15
N ALA A 116 9.40 0.00 6.35
CA ALA A 116 8.89 1.36 6.49
C ALA A 116 7.37 1.46 6.18
N PHE A 117 6.89 0.71 5.19
CA PHE A 117 5.44 0.64 4.91
C PHE A 117 4.66 0.04 6.07
N ARG A 118 5.20 -1.01 6.73
CA ARG A 118 4.53 -1.65 7.88
C ARG A 118 4.33 -0.70 9.06
N THR A 119 5.19 0.30 9.26
CA THR A 119 4.98 1.30 10.32
C THR A 119 3.78 2.21 10.06
N CYS A 120 3.28 2.25 8.82
CA CYS A 120 2.09 3.02 8.47
C CYS A 120 0.80 2.24 8.74
N ILE A 121 0.89 0.94 9.03
CA ILE A 121 -0.26 0.11 9.30
C ILE A 121 -0.79 0.46 10.69
N VAL A 122 -2.08 0.78 10.76
CA VAL A 122 -2.75 0.92 12.05
C VAL A 122 -2.87 -0.47 12.65
N HIS A 123 -1.95 -0.74 13.57
CA HIS A 123 -2.15 -1.81 14.52
C HIS A 123 -3.14 -1.30 15.55
N ALA A 124 -4.13 -2.12 15.91
CA ALA A 124 -5.00 -1.84 17.04
C ALA A 124 -4.15 -1.77 18.31
N GLN A 125 -3.58 -0.59 18.58
CA GLN A 125 -2.96 -0.23 19.83
C GLN A 125 -3.77 0.94 20.37
N THR A 126 -4.65 0.57 21.31
CA THR A 126 -5.23 1.40 22.37
C THR A 126 -4.95 2.89 22.28
N ALA A 127 -6.04 3.64 22.04
CA ALA A 127 -6.24 5.04 22.36
C ALA A 127 -5.15 5.63 23.27
N HIS A 128 -4.38 6.58 22.75
CA HIS A 128 -3.73 7.57 23.57
C HIS A 128 -4.69 8.76 23.68
N PRO A 129 -5.40 8.94 24.80
CA PRO A 129 -6.20 10.13 25.01
C PRO A 129 -5.25 11.32 25.16
N HIS A 130 -5.45 12.34 24.33
CA HIS A 130 -4.94 13.68 24.61
C HIS A 130 -5.83 14.38 25.63
#